data_AF-L8FVK6-F1
#
_entry.id   AF-L8FVK6-F1
#
_cell.length_a   1.000
_cell.length_b   1.000
_cell.length_c   1.000
_cell.angle_alpha   90.00
_cell.angle_beta   90.00
_cell.angle_gamma   90.00
#
_symmetry.space_group_name_H-M   'P 1'
#
loop_
_entity.id
_entity.type
_entity.pdbx_description
1 polymer ?
#
loop_
_entity_poly.entity_id
_entity_poly.type
_entity_poly.pdbx_seq_one_letter_code
_entity_poly.pdbx_strand_id
1 'polypeptide(L)'
;MSPAVTRESVYGASMTGRFPILYIAEADASDAILSSGVLAYMVEAMPQASFTVVGSPKSAPLFADTPRLDRLIVLERDSRLDWLGLWNKVRETRWGLVVDMRGTT
;
A
#
# COMPACT_ATOMS: atom_id res chain seq x y z
N MET A 1 -22.66 -17.81 -38.68
CA MET A 1 -22.05 -16.50 -38.35
C MET A 1 -22.76 -15.99 -37.11
N SER A 2 -22.28 -16.39 -35.92
CA SER A 2 -22.86 -16.03 -34.63
C SER A 2 -22.32 -14.68 -34.16
N PRO A 3 -23.12 -13.80 -33.54
CA PRO A 3 -22.58 -12.63 -32.90
C PRO A 3 -21.86 -13.05 -31.60
N ALA A 4 -20.67 -12.49 -31.40
CA ALA A 4 -19.89 -12.67 -30.19
C ALA A 4 -20.63 -12.07 -28.99
N VAL A 5 -20.87 -12.89 -27.97
CA VAL A 5 -21.29 -12.42 -26.65
C VAL A 5 -20.12 -11.64 -26.06
N THR A 6 -20.26 -10.32 -26.00
CA THR A 6 -19.33 -9.42 -25.34
C THR A 6 -19.25 -9.81 -23.86
N ARG A 7 -18.05 -10.20 -23.39
CA ARG A 7 -17.73 -10.53 -21.98
C ARG A 7 -17.69 -9.28 -21.08
N GLU A 8 -18.62 -8.35 -21.27
CA GLU A 8 -18.80 -7.21 -20.40
C GLU A 8 -20.03 -7.47 -19.54
N SER A 9 -19.82 -7.83 -18.27
CA SER A 9 -20.77 -7.81 -17.14
C SER A 9 -20.63 -9.06 -16.26
N VAL A 10 -19.46 -9.21 -15.63
CA VAL A 10 -19.33 -10.01 -14.39
C VAL A 10 -18.62 -9.21 -13.30
N TYR A 11 -17.79 -8.23 -13.65
CA TYR A 11 -17.21 -7.25 -12.72
C TYR A 11 -18.04 -5.96 -12.73
N GLY A 12 -19.28 -6.07 -12.29
CA GLY A 12 -20.19 -4.94 -12.09
C GLY A 12 -19.72 -4.05 -10.94
N ALA A 13 -18.91 -3.04 -11.29
CA ALA A 13 -18.93 -1.68 -10.78
C ALA A 13 -17.61 -1.05 -11.24
N SER A 14 -17.68 0.01 -12.03
CA SER A 14 -16.59 0.98 -12.04
C SER A 14 -16.31 1.34 -10.57
N MET A 15 -15.12 1.00 -10.05
CA MET A 15 -14.67 1.53 -8.76
C MET A 15 -14.39 3.02 -8.97
N THR A 16 -15.44 3.82 -9.08
CA THR A 16 -15.40 5.29 -9.23
C THR A 16 -14.90 6.01 -7.97
N GLY A 17 -14.45 5.27 -6.95
CA GLY A 17 -13.86 5.80 -5.74
C GLY A 17 -12.35 5.60 -5.71
N ARG A 18 -11.62 6.58 -5.16
CA ARG A 18 -10.20 6.44 -4.80
C ARG A 18 -10.02 5.16 -3.98
N PHE A 19 -9.02 4.34 -4.31
CA PHE A 19 -8.69 3.12 -3.57
C PHE A 19 -7.39 3.32 -2.78
N PRO A 20 -7.42 4.00 -1.62
CA PRO A 20 -6.22 4.26 -0.84
C PRO A 20 -5.72 2.98 -0.18
N ILE A 21 -4.43 2.71 -0.32
CA ILE A 21 -3.73 1.56 0.26
C ILE A 21 -2.73 2.04 1.29
N LEU A 22 -2.79 1.47 2.50
CA LEU A 22 -1.75 1.62 3.51
C LEU A 22 -0.82 0.42 3.43
N TYR A 23 0.44 0.66 3.06
CA TYR A 23 1.47 -0.36 2.99
C TYR A 23 2.47 -0.16 4.12
N ILE A 24 2.58 -1.13 5.02
CA ILE A 24 3.54 -1.13 6.11
C ILE A 24 4.69 -2.04 5.70
N ALA A 25 5.83 -1.42 5.37
CA ALA A 25 7.02 -2.13 4.93
C ALA A 25 7.78 -2.75 6.11
N GLU A 26 8.63 -3.71 5.79
CA GLU A 26 9.61 -4.22 6.73
C GLU A 26 10.52 -3.10 7.26
N ALA A 27 10.91 -3.21 8.53
CA ALA A 27 11.75 -2.20 9.17
C ALA A 27 13.22 -2.33 8.76
N ASP A 28 13.70 -3.54 8.46
CA ASP A 28 15.02 -3.74 7.87
C ASP A 28 15.01 -3.41 6.37
N ALA A 29 16.08 -2.78 5.88
CA ALA A 29 16.16 -2.38 4.48
C ALA A 29 16.31 -3.57 3.52
N SER A 30 16.98 -4.64 3.94
CA SER A 30 17.21 -5.83 3.09
C SER A 30 15.91 -6.60 2.92
N ASP A 31 15.19 -6.84 4.03
CA ASP A 31 13.89 -7.51 4.01
C ASP A 31 12.85 -6.66 3.26
N ALA A 32 12.92 -5.33 3.38
CA ALA A 32 12.09 -4.41 2.60
C ALA A 32 12.37 -4.49 1.10
N ILE A 33 13.63 -4.65 0.68
CA ILE A 33 13.98 -4.88 -0.73
C ILE A 33 13.37 -6.21 -1.21
N LEU A 34 13.55 -7.29 -0.45
CA LEU A 34 13.04 -8.61 -0.81
C LEU A 34 11.51 -8.64 -0.94
N SER A 35 10.81 -7.93 -0.06
CA SER A 35 9.34 -7.84 -0.06
C SER A 35 8.77 -6.75 -0.98
N SER A 36 9.58 -5.81 -1.48
CA SER A 36 9.14 -4.65 -2.29
C SER A 36 8.39 -5.03 -3.57
N GLY A 37 8.62 -6.25 -4.09
CA GLY A 37 7.93 -6.76 -5.27
C GLY A 37 6.40 -6.81 -5.10
N VAL A 38 5.91 -6.96 -3.87
CA VAL A 38 4.45 -6.92 -3.58
C VAL A 38 3.90 -5.53 -3.86
N LEU A 39 4.58 -4.47 -3.39
CA LEU A 39 4.19 -3.08 -3.67
C LEU A 39 4.26 -2.77 -5.17
N ALA A 40 5.34 -3.18 -5.84
CA ALA A 40 5.50 -2.98 -7.28
C ALA A 40 4.36 -3.64 -8.08
N TYR A 41 4.00 -4.88 -7.74
CA TYR A 41 2.88 -5.57 -8.36
C TYR A 41 1.54 -4.84 -8.13
N MET A 42 1.28 -4.34 -6.92
CA MET A 42 0.06 -3.56 -6.64
C MET A 42 0.00 -2.26 -7.45
N VAL A 43 1.13 -1.59 -7.64
CA VAL A 43 1.22 -0.39 -8.48
C VAL A 43 0.84 -0.70 -9.94
N GLU A 44 1.23 -1.86 -10.46
CA GLU A 44 0.88 -2.26 -11.83
C GLU A 44 -0.57 -2.76 -11.93
N ALA A 45 -0.99 -3.62 -11.00
CA ALA A 45 -2.29 -4.29 -11.05
C ALA A 45 -3.47 -3.39 -10.66
N MET A 46 -3.23 -2.30 -9.93
CA MET A 46 -4.27 -1.40 -9.42
C MET A 46 -4.02 0.06 -9.84
N PRO A 47 -4.33 0.43 -11.10
CA PRO A 47 -4.12 1.80 -11.61
C PRO A 47 -4.89 2.88 -10.83
N GLN A 48 -6.04 2.54 -10.24
CA GLN A 48 -6.88 3.44 -9.44
C GLN A 48 -6.41 3.61 -7.98
N ALA A 49 -5.41 2.84 -7.54
CA ALA A 49 -4.91 2.89 -6.17
C ALA A 49 -3.95 4.06 -5.93
N SER A 50 -4.01 4.63 -4.74
CA SER A 50 -3.02 5.57 -4.22
C SER A 50 -2.40 5.02 -2.95
N PHE A 51 -1.12 5.32 -2.70
CA PHE A 51 -0.35 4.60 -1.68
C PHE A 51 0.07 5.53 -0.55
N THR A 52 -0.14 5.11 0.69
CA THR A 52 0.61 5.61 1.84
C THR A 52 1.52 4.50 2.30
N VAL A 53 2.83 4.75 2.30
CA VAL A 53 3.84 3.79 2.71
C VAL A 53 4.36 4.16 4.10
N VAL A 54 4.43 3.19 5.00
CA VAL A 54 5.08 3.30 6.30
C VAL A 54 6.36 2.50 6.25
N GLY A 55 7.49 3.10 6.61
CA GLY A 55 8.78 2.41 6.71
C GLY A 55 9.58 2.92 7.90
N SER A 56 10.68 2.23 8.22
CA SER A 56 11.64 2.73 9.22
C SER A 56 12.54 3.81 8.61
N PRO A 57 13.39 4.49 9.40
CA PRO A 57 14.41 5.38 8.84
C PRO A 57 15.33 4.70 7.81
N LYS A 58 15.49 3.38 7.91
CA LYS A 58 16.32 2.57 6.99
C LYS A 58 15.57 2.18 5.72
N SER A 59 14.29 1.79 5.84
CA SER A 59 13.53 1.26 4.70
C SER A 59 12.73 2.33 3.95
N ALA A 60 12.28 3.39 4.61
CA ALA A 60 11.46 4.43 3.99
C ALA A 60 12.08 5.05 2.73
N PRO A 61 13.39 5.38 2.66
CA PRO A 61 13.98 5.97 1.46
C PRO A 61 13.84 5.11 0.19
N LEU A 62 13.70 3.78 0.33
CA LEU A 62 13.51 2.86 -0.80
C LEU A 62 12.18 3.07 -1.53
N PHE A 63 11.21 3.67 -0.85
CA PHE A 63 9.84 3.82 -1.34
C PHE A 63 9.47 5.26 -1.73
N ALA A 64 10.44 6.20 -1.68
CA ALA A 64 10.20 7.62 -1.93
C ALA A 64 9.63 7.90 -3.33
N ASP A 65 10.03 7.12 -4.33
CA ASP A 65 9.63 7.28 -5.73
C ASP A 65 8.46 6.34 -6.13
N THR A 66 7.72 5.81 -5.16
CA THR A 66 6.57 4.94 -5.44
C THR A 66 5.54 5.68 -6.30
N PRO A 67 5.12 5.15 -7.46
CA PRO A 67 4.09 5.80 -8.27
C PRO A 67 2.78 5.95 -7.49
N ARG A 68 2.15 7.13 -7.58
CA ARG A 68 0.90 7.46 -6.87
C ARG A 68 1.03 7.38 -5.34
N LEU A 69 2.22 7.71 -4.83
CA LEU A 69 2.48 7.89 -3.40
C LEU A 69 1.85 9.19 -2.89
N ASP A 70 0.90 9.05 -1.97
CA ASP A 70 0.29 10.16 -1.26
C ASP A 70 1.15 10.63 -0.08
N ARG A 71 1.70 9.66 0.66
CA ARG A 71 2.48 9.91 1.88
C ARG A 71 3.51 8.81 2.10
N LEU A 72 4.73 9.19 2.44
CA LEU A 72 5.73 8.33 3.06
C LEU A 72 5.85 8.70 4.53
N ILE A 73 5.55 7.76 5.43
CA ILE A 73 5.58 7.97 6.87
C ILE A 73 6.75 7.18 7.45
N VAL A 74 7.69 7.88 8.07
CA VAL A 74 8.77 7.24 8.82
C VAL A 74 8.28 6.90 10.22
N LEU A 75 8.35 5.62 10.58
CA LEU A 75 8.14 5.10 11.92
C LEU A 75 9.51 4.89 12.57
N GLU A 76 9.92 5.81 13.43
CA GLU A 76 11.27 5.86 14.02
C GLU A 76 11.61 4.61 14.84
N ARG A 77 10.61 4.06 15.55
CA ARG A 77 10.76 2.95 16.48
C ARG A 77 9.47 2.14 16.53
N ASP A 78 9.58 0.94 17.07
CA ASP A 78 8.46 0.01 17.20
C ASP A 78 7.79 0.06 18.59
N SER A 79 7.85 1.21 19.26
CA SER A 79 7.25 1.34 20.59
C SER A 79 5.73 1.56 20.50
N ARG A 80 5.01 1.30 21.59
CA ARG A 80 3.56 1.55 21.67
C ARG A 80 3.20 3.01 21.37
N LEU A 81 4.06 3.96 21.74
CA LEU A 81 3.83 5.39 21.51
C LEU A 81 3.99 5.75 20.03
N ASP A 82 4.97 5.16 19.35
CA ASP A 82 5.18 5.36 17.91
C ASP A 82 4.02 4.79 17.12
N TRP A 83 3.54 3.60 17.49
CA TRP A 83 2.34 3.01 16.92
C TRP A 83 1.08 3.84 17.15
N LEU A 84 0.90 4.38 18.37
CA LEU A 84 -0.21 5.28 18.65
C LEU A 84 -0.11 6.55 17.80
N GLY A 85 1.11 7.09 17.63
CA GLY A 85 1.39 8.20 16.74
C GLY A 85 1.07 7.89 15.28
N LEU A 86 1.44 6.71 14.79
CA LEU A 86 1.10 6.25 13.45
C LEU A 86 -0.41 6.14 13.30
N TRP A 87 -1.10 5.48 14.24
CA TRP A 87 -2.55 5.33 14.22
C TRP A 87 -3.25 6.70 14.11
N ASN A 88 -2.83 7.69 14.90
CA ASN A 88 -3.37 9.04 14.81
C ASN A 88 -3.18 9.68 13.42
N LYS A 89 -2.08 9.38 12.72
CA LYS A 89 -1.81 9.88 11.35
C LYS A 89 -2.67 9.21 10.27
N VAL A 90 -3.14 7.98 10.48
CA VAL A 90 -3.78 7.16 9.44
C VAL A 90 -5.25 6.84 9.68
N ARG A 91 -5.76 7.03 10.91
CA ARG A 91 -7.13 6.63 11.31
C ARG A 91 -8.26 7.35 10.59
N GLU A 92 -8.01 8.54 10.05
CA GLU A 92 -9.05 9.36 9.39
C GLU A 92 -9.30 8.93 7.94
N THR A 93 -8.42 8.10 7.38
CA THR A 93 -8.56 7.58 6.02
C THR A 93 -9.38 6.30 6.02
N ARG A 94 -10.39 6.23 5.14
CA ARG A 94 -11.10 4.99 4.83
C ARG A 94 -10.27 4.16 3.86
N TRP A 95 -9.42 3.29 4.41
CA TRP A 95 -8.53 2.42 3.63
C TRP A 95 -9.32 1.39 2.83
N GLY A 96 -9.00 1.23 1.55
CA GLY A 96 -9.51 0.14 0.72
C GLY A 96 -8.75 -1.17 0.98
N LEU A 97 -7.46 -1.04 1.30
CA LEU A 97 -6.60 -2.16 1.68
C LEU A 97 -5.51 -1.69 2.65
N VAL A 98 -5.19 -2.54 3.62
CA VAL A 98 -3.99 -2.41 4.46
C VAL A 98 -3.15 -3.65 4.23
N VAL A 99 -1.89 -3.45 3.87
CA VAL A 99 -0.91 -4.52 3.67
C VAL A 99 0.17 -4.33 4.72
N ASP A 100 0.33 -5.32 5.59
CA ASP A 100 1.41 -5.34 6.56
C ASP A 100 2.42 -6.41 6.13
N MET A 101 3.60 -5.96 5.71
CA MET A 101 4.67 -6.85 5.31
C MET A 101 5.53 -7.28 6.49
N ARG A 102 5.36 -6.66 7.66
CA ARG A 102 6.14 -7.00 8.84
C ARG A 102 5.80 -8.42 9.27
N GLY A 103 6.78 -9.30 9.21
CA GLY A 103 6.63 -10.66 9.74
C GLY A 103 6.16 -10.66 11.19
N THR A 104 5.24 -11.56 11.54
CA THR A 104 5.00 -11.90 12.96
C THR A 104 6.09 -12.88 13.38
N THR A 105 6.88 -12.53 14.40
CA THR A 105 7.83 -13.45 15.03
C THR A 105 7.15 -14.34 16.05
#